data_AF-A0AAD3DEF9-F1
#
_entry.id   AF-A0AAD3DEF9-F1
#
_cell.length_a   1.000
_cell.length_b   1.000
_cell.length_c   1.000
_cell.angle_alpha   90.00
_cell.angle_beta   90.00
_cell.angle_gamma   90.00
#
_symmetry.space_group_name_H-M   'P 1'
#
loop_
_entity.id
_entity.type
_entity.pdbx_description
1 polymer ?
#
loop_
_entity_poly.entity_id
_entity_poly.type
_entity_poly.pdbx_seq_one_letter_code
_entity_poly.pdbx_strand_id
1 'polypeptide(L)'
;MKISKKARRATGLVLLSLSAFIAFYDCNDGIVLFNKQARSLTEDFDNNNKEEDEITKSHFPTIIDSQFDKMNRLQIVLPSIIDETPQQIITELFSNPKVVIEERHRDCKATAQVKITFDTTNTVVLSTFDENGVKKNQGGDEFYITYSAPSPVEGRSNVPPDAVVAHIKDLENGQYYLELVQPLLPVELEKLENDILPGGTFTVFLQYTCGLGSYMPPIKQSWDHGGAINSKWEAKIPDNFLPPIAMARDRPKPSSFGEEMASYRAIYGMGNSLMRQFMGGYPGPDLMDTPRRENFGNIVNVGPVLSSALPLSLSTVDKFIGIAKWLVQEQGIEGDDGKDDAVIIGSGVWDLLANNEEEQPNFDDHLKAVRELIEAVQGLTSAKVYWKSMTAVHVHRVVGARGIERVKYCSTSRAKMLHDGQMELMKELDIPVLDMYDITYEAADHTQNGDARHYDGIFNEYMIDYFYPVEKGNDNLRLSDAQNAVEERLI
;
A
#
# COMPACT_ATOMS: atom_id res chain seq x y z
N MET A 1 39.62 25.78 63.43
CA MET A 1 38.14 25.70 63.56
C MET A 1 37.49 26.86 62.79
N LYS A 2 37.07 26.62 61.54
CA LYS A 2 36.04 27.34 60.75
C LYS A 2 36.12 26.81 59.31
N ILE A 3 35.05 26.20 58.82
CA ILE A 3 34.97 25.66 57.45
C ILE A 3 34.29 26.71 56.56
N SER A 4 34.92 27.04 55.43
CA SER A 4 34.36 27.97 54.43
C SER A 4 33.63 27.20 53.33
N LYS A 5 32.36 27.56 53.07
CA LYS A 5 31.55 26.97 52.00
C LYS A 5 31.90 27.59 50.64
N LYS A 6 32.79 26.96 49.85
CA LYS A 6 32.95 27.28 48.42
C LYS A 6 33.52 26.15 47.56
N ALA A 7 32.84 25.00 47.53
CA ALA A 7 33.20 23.87 46.65
C ALA A 7 31.99 22.96 46.30
N ARG A 8 30.93 23.53 45.71
CA ARG A 8 29.84 22.78 45.01
C ARG A 8 29.21 23.65 43.92
N ARG A 9 29.86 23.73 42.75
CA ARG A 9 29.33 24.26 41.48
C ARG A 9 30.28 23.90 40.33
N ALA A 10 30.38 22.61 40.01
CA ALA A 10 31.18 22.09 38.88
C ALA A 10 30.67 20.73 38.34
N THR A 11 29.44 20.32 38.69
CA THR A 11 28.91 18.98 38.36
C THR A 11 27.38 19.07 38.22
N GLY A 12 26.92 19.88 37.27
CA GLY A 12 25.50 20.22 37.12
C GLY A 12 25.23 21.21 35.99
N LEU A 13 25.93 21.07 34.85
CA LEU A 13 25.76 21.92 33.68
C LEU A 13 25.95 21.19 32.33
N VAL A 14 25.69 19.87 32.31
CA VAL A 14 25.71 19.03 31.09
C VAL A 14 24.38 18.26 30.92
N LEU A 15 23.42 18.41 31.85
CA LEU A 15 22.13 17.72 31.86
C LEU A 15 20.91 18.66 31.73
N LEU A 16 21.13 19.88 31.19
CA LEU A 16 20.10 20.93 31.10
C LEU A 16 20.00 21.58 29.71
N SER A 17 20.36 20.84 28.65
CA SER A 17 20.22 21.28 27.25
C SER A 17 19.38 20.35 26.35
N LEU A 18 18.78 19.28 26.89
CA LEU A 18 17.87 18.39 26.15
C LEU A 18 16.40 18.44 26.61
N SER A 19 16.13 18.99 27.80
CA SER A 19 14.81 18.96 28.45
C SER A 19 13.89 20.14 28.12
N ALA A 20 14.17 20.88 27.05
CA ALA A 20 13.43 22.09 26.64
C ALA A 20 12.67 21.96 25.30
N PHE A 21 12.58 20.75 24.73
CA PHE A 21 11.88 20.45 23.47
C PHE A 21 10.83 19.34 23.62
N ILE A 22 10.03 19.39 24.68
CA ILE A 22 8.79 18.61 24.82
C ILE A 22 7.66 19.60 25.11
N ALA A 23 7.06 20.12 24.03
CA ALA A 23 5.77 20.80 24.09
C ALA A 23 4.67 19.75 23.88
N PHE A 24 3.66 19.76 24.73
CA PHE A 24 2.59 18.76 24.75
C PHE A 24 1.81 18.69 23.44
N TYR A 25 1.74 17.50 22.85
CA TYR A 25 0.57 16.99 22.14
C TYR A 25 0.27 15.61 22.70
N ASP A 26 -0.62 15.56 23.68
CA ASP A 26 -1.02 14.30 24.31
C ASP A 26 -2.11 13.63 23.47
N CYS A 27 -1.79 12.48 22.89
CA CYS A 27 -2.73 11.69 22.07
C CYS A 27 -3.40 10.57 22.88
N ASN A 28 -3.04 10.37 24.16
CA ASN A 28 -3.53 9.26 24.97
C ASN A 28 -4.87 9.54 25.68
N ASP A 29 -5.12 10.79 26.10
CA ASP A 29 -6.42 11.17 26.71
C ASP A 29 -7.60 10.98 25.74
N GLY A 30 -7.34 10.97 24.43
CA GLY A 30 -8.33 10.64 23.41
C GLY A 30 -8.87 9.22 23.54
N ILE A 31 -8.03 8.22 23.81
CA ILE A 31 -8.40 6.79 23.73
C ILE A 31 -9.30 6.36 24.90
N VAL A 32 -9.07 6.90 26.10
CA VAL A 32 -9.87 6.56 27.29
C VAL A 32 -11.24 7.25 27.28
N LEU A 33 -11.32 8.47 26.73
CA LEU A 33 -12.60 9.12 26.44
C LEU A 33 -13.35 8.44 25.28
N PHE A 34 -12.63 8.02 24.23
CA PHE A 34 -13.21 7.27 23.11
C PHE A 34 -13.94 6.01 23.57
N ASN A 35 -13.41 5.21 24.49
CA ASN A 35 -14.09 3.98 24.92
C ASN A 35 -15.41 4.21 25.69
N LYS A 36 -15.60 5.38 26.32
CA LYS A 36 -16.89 5.76 26.90
C LYS A 36 -17.84 6.38 25.88
N GLN A 37 -17.33 7.19 24.96
CA GLN A 37 -18.14 7.87 23.97
C GLN A 37 -18.54 6.93 22.82
N ALA A 38 -17.71 5.96 22.46
CA ALA A 38 -17.99 4.91 21.47
C ALA A 38 -19.13 3.99 21.92
N ARG A 39 -19.25 3.66 23.21
CA ARG A 39 -20.41 2.90 23.72
C ARG A 39 -21.73 3.67 23.64
N SER A 40 -21.68 4.99 23.81
CA SER A 40 -22.86 5.86 23.58
C SER A 40 -23.16 6.02 22.09
N LEU A 41 -22.12 6.06 21.24
CA LEU A 41 -22.28 6.24 19.80
C LEU A 41 -22.66 4.96 19.06
N THR A 42 -22.36 3.76 19.57
CA THR A 42 -22.82 2.50 18.95
C THR A 42 -24.33 2.31 19.06
N GLU A 43 -24.95 2.72 20.19
CA GLU A 43 -26.41 2.66 20.35
C GLU A 43 -27.15 3.68 19.42
N ASP A 44 -26.50 4.78 19.04
CA ASP A 44 -26.99 5.73 18.04
C ASP A 44 -26.61 5.33 16.59
N PHE A 45 -25.49 4.62 16.37
CA PHE A 45 -25.05 4.14 15.04
C PHE A 45 -25.97 3.06 14.48
N ASP A 46 -26.39 2.09 15.32
CA ASP A 46 -27.32 1.02 14.91
C ASP A 46 -28.71 1.55 14.51
N ASN A 47 -29.03 2.79 14.88
CA ASN A 47 -30.27 3.47 14.48
C ASN A 47 -30.12 4.34 13.22
N ASN A 48 -28.94 4.93 12.97
CA ASN A 48 -28.69 5.78 11.79
C ASN A 48 -28.16 5.02 10.55
N ASN A 49 -27.51 3.87 10.73
CA ASN A 49 -27.03 3.04 9.59
C ASN A 49 -28.15 2.49 8.69
N LYS A 50 -29.43 2.64 9.06
CA LYS A 50 -30.57 2.24 8.21
C LYS A 50 -30.92 3.22 7.08
N GLU A 51 -30.33 4.42 7.06
CA GLU A 51 -30.52 5.38 5.96
C GLU A 51 -29.33 5.44 4.99
N GLU A 52 -28.09 5.14 5.41
CA GLU A 52 -26.93 5.18 4.50
C GLU A 52 -26.87 3.96 3.54
N ASP A 53 -27.48 2.82 3.88
CA ASP A 53 -27.65 1.65 2.99
C ASP A 53 -28.56 1.92 1.77
N GLU A 54 -29.29 3.05 1.71
CA GLU A 54 -30.10 3.38 0.52
C GLU A 54 -29.31 4.05 -0.62
N ILE A 55 -28.11 4.59 -0.36
CA ILE A 55 -27.27 5.26 -1.37
C ILE A 55 -26.40 4.25 -2.15
N THR A 56 -26.14 3.08 -1.59
CA THR A 56 -25.42 1.97 -2.24
C THR A 56 -26.37 0.94 -2.90
N LYS A 57 -27.51 1.41 -3.43
CA LYS A 57 -28.35 0.65 -4.37
C LYS A 57 -27.67 0.49 -5.74
N SER A 58 -26.53 -0.21 -5.72
CA SER A 58 -25.94 -0.80 -6.91
C SER A 58 -27.02 -1.59 -7.64
N HIS A 59 -27.24 -1.25 -8.90
CA HIS A 59 -28.08 -2.09 -9.75
C HIS A 59 -27.35 -3.42 -9.91
N PHE A 60 -27.90 -4.49 -9.31
CA PHE A 60 -27.38 -5.85 -9.49
C PHE A 60 -27.21 -6.11 -11.00
N PRO A 61 -26.05 -6.60 -11.45
CA PRO A 61 -25.74 -6.63 -12.86
C PRO A 61 -26.70 -7.55 -13.62
N THR A 62 -27.46 -6.94 -14.52
CA THR A 62 -28.12 -7.66 -15.61
C THR A 62 -27.05 -8.43 -16.39
N ILE A 63 -27.34 -9.68 -16.75
CA ILE A 63 -26.46 -10.49 -17.61
C ILE A 63 -26.38 -9.79 -18.98
N ILE A 64 -25.23 -9.20 -19.32
CA ILE A 64 -25.09 -8.37 -20.54
C ILE A 64 -23.87 -8.74 -21.39
N ASP A 65 -24.15 -9.00 -22.67
CA ASP A 65 -23.31 -8.91 -23.87
C ASP A 65 -21.81 -9.22 -23.76
N SER A 66 -21.48 -10.41 -23.27
CA SER A 66 -20.30 -11.12 -23.74
C SER A 66 -20.50 -11.54 -25.20
N GLN A 67 -20.06 -10.71 -26.15
CA GLN A 67 -20.18 -11.01 -27.58
C GLN A 67 -18.85 -11.51 -28.14
N PHE A 68 -18.90 -12.64 -28.85
CA PHE A 68 -17.82 -13.07 -29.72
C PHE A 68 -17.91 -12.30 -31.05
N ASP A 69 -16.84 -11.61 -31.42
CA ASP A 69 -16.80 -10.91 -32.71
C ASP A 69 -16.58 -11.88 -33.89
N LYS A 70 -16.53 -11.33 -35.12
CA LYS A 70 -16.34 -12.12 -36.35
C LYS A 70 -15.00 -12.87 -36.42
N MET A 71 -14.07 -12.62 -35.50
CA MET A 71 -12.79 -13.31 -35.35
C MET A 71 -12.77 -14.23 -34.11
N ASN A 72 -13.93 -14.51 -33.51
CA ASN A 72 -14.10 -15.25 -32.25
C ASN A 72 -13.37 -14.62 -31.06
N ARG A 73 -13.18 -13.30 -31.04
CA ARG A 73 -12.63 -12.59 -29.89
C ARG A 73 -13.74 -12.28 -28.89
N LEU A 74 -13.51 -12.59 -27.62
CA LEU A 74 -14.41 -12.16 -26.55
C LEU A 74 -14.24 -10.64 -26.36
N GLN A 75 -15.35 -9.91 -26.43
CA GLN A 75 -15.42 -8.50 -26.05
C GLN A 75 -16.41 -8.33 -24.90
N ILE A 76 -16.05 -7.48 -23.94
CA ILE A 76 -16.83 -7.17 -22.74
C ILE A 76 -16.90 -5.65 -22.62
N VAL A 77 -18.10 -5.09 -22.42
CA VAL A 77 -18.32 -3.66 -22.22
C VAL A 77 -18.78 -3.41 -20.78
N LEU A 78 -18.12 -2.49 -20.08
CA LEU A 78 -18.29 -2.24 -18.65
C LEU A 78 -18.35 -0.73 -18.34
N PRO A 79 -19.37 -0.21 -17.66
CA PRO A 79 -20.67 -0.86 -17.46
C PRO A 79 -21.43 -0.96 -18.79
N SER A 80 -22.48 -1.76 -18.83
CA SER A 80 -23.35 -1.92 -20.01
C SER A 80 -24.09 -0.64 -20.42
N ILE A 81 -24.38 0.20 -19.44
CA ILE A 81 -24.92 1.56 -19.57
C ILE A 81 -23.77 2.47 -19.16
N ILE A 82 -23.61 3.62 -19.82
CA ILE A 82 -22.54 4.58 -19.50
C ILE A 82 -22.68 5.04 -18.04
N ASP A 83 -21.57 5.03 -17.30
CA ASP A 83 -21.50 5.55 -15.93
C ASP A 83 -21.24 7.07 -15.97
N GLU A 84 -22.25 7.87 -15.62
CA GLU A 84 -22.10 9.33 -15.58
C GLU A 84 -21.30 9.84 -14.36
N THR A 85 -21.15 9.03 -13.29
CA THR A 85 -20.53 9.46 -12.03
C THR A 85 -19.09 9.97 -12.20
N PRO A 86 -18.19 9.32 -12.99
CA PRO A 86 -16.88 9.86 -13.30
C PRO A 86 -16.91 11.28 -13.89
N GLN A 87 -17.83 11.57 -14.80
CA GLN A 87 -17.93 12.90 -15.42
C GLN A 87 -18.55 13.92 -14.46
N GLN A 88 -19.52 13.51 -13.63
CA GLN A 88 -20.10 14.36 -12.59
C GLN A 88 -19.04 14.81 -11.57
N ILE A 89 -18.21 13.88 -11.08
CA ILE A 89 -17.11 14.18 -10.14
C ILE A 89 -16.09 15.15 -10.77
N ILE A 90 -15.72 14.95 -12.03
CA ILE A 90 -14.80 15.84 -12.75
C ILE A 90 -15.41 17.24 -12.93
N THR A 91 -16.68 17.33 -13.31
CA THR A 91 -17.39 18.61 -13.47
C THR A 91 -17.54 19.37 -12.15
N GLU A 92 -17.86 18.68 -11.05
CA GLU A 92 -17.91 19.28 -9.71
C GLU A 92 -16.54 19.81 -9.29
N LEU A 93 -15.50 18.97 -9.37
CA LEU A 93 -14.13 19.33 -9.05
C LEU A 93 -13.65 20.54 -9.86
N PHE A 94 -13.92 20.57 -11.17
CA PHE A 94 -13.48 21.65 -12.06
C PHE A 94 -14.32 22.93 -11.93
N SER A 95 -15.51 22.85 -11.30
CA SER A 95 -16.33 24.04 -10.99
C SER A 95 -15.79 24.85 -9.81
N ASN A 96 -14.96 24.25 -8.95
CA ASN A 96 -14.39 24.91 -7.78
C ASN A 96 -13.24 25.87 -8.20
N PRO A 97 -13.36 27.20 -8.01
CA PRO A 97 -12.36 28.17 -8.47
C PRO A 97 -11.02 28.10 -7.72
N LYS A 98 -10.90 27.26 -6.67
CA LYS A 98 -9.63 26.99 -5.96
C LYS A 98 -8.85 25.82 -6.57
N VAL A 99 -9.45 25.03 -7.44
CA VAL A 99 -8.84 23.83 -8.03
C VAL A 99 -7.92 24.25 -9.17
N VAL A 100 -6.64 23.88 -9.07
CA VAL A 100 -5.66 24.06 -10.13
C VAL A 100 -5.69 22.83 -11.04
N ILE A 101 -5.79 23.06 -12.35
CA ILE A 101 -5.83 22.02 -13.38
C ILE A 101 -4.80 22.37 -14.44
N GLU A 102 -3.89 21.43 -14.72
CA GLU A 102 -2.93 21.54 -15.80
C GLU A 102 -3.66 21.65 -17.15
N GLU A 103 -3.15 22.51 -18.04
CA GLU A 103 -3.81 22.83 -19.32
C GLU A 103 -4.08 21.56 -20.16
N ARG A 104 -3.13 20.61 -20.18
CA ARG A 104 -3.23 19.31 -20.88
C ARG A 104 -4.37 18.39 -20.45
N HIS A 105 -5.04 18.67 -19.33
CA HIS A 105 -6.16 17.86 -18.82
C HIS A 105 -7.50 18.60 -18.81
N ARG A 106 -7.55 19.89 -19.22
CA ARG A 106 -8.80 20.67 -19.24
C ARG A 106 -9.82 20.14 -20.24
N ASP A 107 -9.35 19.65 -21.38
CA ASP A 107 -10.18 19.11 -22.46
C ASP A 107 -10.34 17.58 -22.38
N CYS A 108 -9.75 16.92 -21.36
CA CYS A 108 -9.86 15.48 -21.21
C CYS A 108 -11.24 15.08 -20.71
N LYS A 109 -11.80 14.02 -21.32
CA LYS A 109 -13.10 13.45 -20.96
C LYS A 109 -12.96 12.32 -19.94
N ALA A 110 -13.85 12.32 -18.96
CA ALA A 110 -13.87 11.28 -17.95
C ALA A 110 -14.17 9.91 -18.58
N THR A 111 -13.47 8.86 -18.15
CA THR A 111 -13.81 7.50 -18.57
C THR A 111 -15.10 7.07 -17.89
N ALA A 112 -16.15 6.88 -18.69
CA ALA A 112 -17.50 6.53 -18.28
C ALA A 112 -17.88 5.09 -18.67
N GLN A 113 -17.10 4.48 -19.57
CA GLN A 113 -17.24 3.09 -19.98
C GLN A 113 -15.89 2.57 -20.49
N VAL A 114 -15.67 1.27 -20.37
CA VAL A 114 -14.51 0.56 -20.90
C VAL A 114 -14.93 -0.65 -21.73
N LYS A 115 -14.08 -1.05 -22.67
CA LYS A 115 -14.22 -2.30 -23.40
C LYS A 115 -12.96 -3.14 -23.29
N ILE A 116 -13.07 -4.31 -22.67
CA ILE A 116 -12.01 -5.31 -22.61
C ILE A 116 -12.13 -6.22 -23.83
N THR A 117 -11.04 -6.40 -24.57
CA THR A 117 -10.95 -7.27 -25.74
C THR A 117 -9.87 -8.32 -25.50
N PHE A 118 -10.24 -9.60 -25.61
CA PHE A 118 -9.32 -10.73 -25.56
C PHE A 118 -9.03 -11.17 -26.99
N ASP A 119 -7.78 -11.01 -27.44
CA ASP A 119 -7.41 -11.40 -28.80
C ASP A 119 -6.87 -12.83 -28.91
N THR A 120 -6.68 -13.27 -30.16
CA THR A 120 -6.20 -14.60 -30.52
C THR A 120 -4.70 -14.82 -30.23
N THR A 121 -4.00 -13.80 -29.73
CA THR A 121 -2.58 -13.80 -29.38
C THR A 121 -2.37 -13.71 -27.87
N ASN A 122 -3.39 -14.07 -27.08
CA ASN A 122 -3.40 -13.99 -25.61
C ASN A 122 -3.15 -12.57 -25.07
N THR A 123 -3.35 -11.54 -25.90
CA THR A 123 -3.23 -10.15 -25.49
C THR A 123 -4.60 -9.62 -25.07
N VAL A 124 -4.64 -9.00 -23.89
CA VAL A 124 -5.84 -8.40 -23.32
C VAL A 124 -5.70 -6.88 -23.37
N VAL A 125 -6.63 -6.21 -24.04
CA VAL A 125 -6.62 -4.75 -24.21
C VAL A 125 -7.91 -4.16 -23.68
N LEU A 126 -7.79 -3.27 -22.71
CA LEU A 126 -8.87 -2.39 -22.29
C LEU A 126 -8.83 -1.10 -23.13
N SER A 127 -9.97 -0.65 -23.62
CA SER A 127 -10.14 0.64 -24.31
C SER A 127 -11.14 1.51 -23.56
N THR A 128 -10.87 2.79 -23.38
CA THR A 128 -11.71 3.70 -22.61
C THR A 128 -12.62 4.56 -23.50
N PHE A 129 -13.80 4.91 -22.97
CA PHE A 129 -14.85 5.65 -23.64
C PHE A 129 -15.38 6.75 -22.72
N ASP A 130 -15.75 7.89 -23.32
CA ASP A 130 -16.27 9.07 -22.63
C ASP A 130 -17.77 8.95 -22.26
N GLU A 131 -18.31 10.01 -21.65
CA GLU A 131 -19.72 10.10 -21.26
C GLU A 131 -20.71 10.04 -22.45
N ASN A 132 -20.23 10.10 -23.69
CA ASN A 132 -21.00 10.02 -24.92
C ASN A 132 -20.81 8.67 -25.65
N GLY A 133 -20.03 7.74 -25.07
CA GLY A 133 -19.66 6.47 -25.70
C GLY A 133 -18.63 6.62 -26.83
N VAL A 134 -17.94 7.75 -26.92
CA VAL A 134 -16.86 8.00 -27.87
C VAL A 134 -15.55 7.44 -27.31
N LYS A 135 -14.83 6.64 -28.10
CA LYS A 135 -13.54 6.08 -27.69
C LYS A 135 -12.54 7.22 -27.44
N LYS A 136 -11.91 7.23 -26.26
CA LYS A 136 -10.84 8.17 -25.92
C LYS A 136 -9.60 7.90 -26.78
N ASN A 137 -8.82 8.96 -27.00
CA ASN A 137 -7.57 8.97 -27.76
C ASN A 137 -6.36 9.40 -26.91
N GLN A 138 -6.54 9.53 -25.59
CA GLN A 138 -5.55 9.94 -24.60
C GLN A 138 -5.65 8.99 -23.40
N GLY A 139 -4.49 8.61 -22.84
CA GLY A 139 -4.37 7.85 -21.60
C GLY A 139 -4.51 8.71 -20.33
N GLY A 140 -3.83 8.30 -19.26
CA GLY A 140 -3.82 8.95 -17.95
C GLY A 140 -4.87 8.43 -16.96
N ASP A 141 -5.69 7.46 -17.34
CA ASP A 141 -6.64 6.82 -16.42
C ASP A 141 -5.92 5.74 -15.57
N GLU A 142 -6.27 5.63 -14.29
CA GLU A 142 -5.75 4.62 -13.37
C GLU A 142 -6.84 3.61 -13.01
N PHE A 143 -6.50 2.33 -13.08
CA PHE A 143 -7.40 1.23 -12.79
C PHE A 143 -6.78 0.23 -11.81
N TYR A 144 -7.64 -0.41 -11.03
CA TYR A 144 -7.36 -1.70 -10.42
C TYR A 144 -8.36 -2.71 -10.99
N ILE A 145 -7.88 -3.83 -11.54
CA ILE A 145 -8.73 -4.81 -12.24
C ILE A 145 -8.44 -6.19 -11.69
N THR A 146 -9.50 -6.94 -11.39
CA THR A 146 -9.40 -8.30 -10.91
C THR A 146 -10.34 -9.24 -11.69
N TYR A 147 -10.01 -10.53 -11.73
CA TYR A 147 -10.83 -11.61 -12.28
C TYR A 147 -10.98 -12.73 -11.24
N SER A 148 -12.15 -12.81 -10.61
CA SER A 148 -12.47 -13.91 -9.69
C SER A 148 -13.02 -15.10 -10.47
N ALA A 149 -12.50 -16.29 -10.19
CA ALA A 149 -13.10 -17.54 -10.63
C ALA A 149 -14.54 -17.69 -10.07
N PRO A 150 -15.40 -18.58 -10.61
CA PRO A 150 -16.72 -18.83 -10.05
C PRO A 150 -16.56 -19.30 -8.60
N SER A 151 -17.41 -18.80 -7.70
CA SER A 151 -17.34 -19.14 -6.27
C SER A 151 -17.21 -20.65 -6.08
N PRO A 152 -16.20 -21.13 -5.31
CA PRO A 152 -15.87 -22.53 -5.29
C PRO A 152 -17.05 -23.38 -4.81
N VAL A 153 -17.17 -24.57 -5.39
CA VAL A 153 -18.22 -25.56 -5.05
C VAL A 153 -18.31 -25.71 -3.53
N GLU A 154 -19.54 -25.68 -3.00
CA GLU A 154 -19.84 -25.72 -1.56
C GLU A 154 -18.93 -26.71 -0.80
N GLY A 155 -18.14 -26.19 0.16
CA GLY A 155 -17.22 -26.99 0.98
C GLY A 155 -15.75 -26.56 0.98
N ARG A 156 -15.36 -25.52 0.22
CA ARG A 156 -14.02 -24.91 0.28
C ARG A 156 -14.08 -23.48 0.86
N SER A 157 -14.25 -23.36 2.18
CA SER A 157 -14.59 -22.10 2.85
C SER A 157 -13.43 -21.12 3.08
N ASN A 158 -12.17 -21.56 3.03
CA ASN A 158 -11.01 -20.80 3.55
C ASN A 158 -9.97 -20.43 2.46
N VAL A 159 -10.27 -20.62 1.17
CA VAL A 159 -9.47 -20.01 0.11
C VAL A 159 -10.00 -18.59 -0.07
N PRO A 160 -9.16 -17.53 0.04
CA PRO A 160 -9.59 -16.18 -0.28
C PRO A 160 -10.22 -16.14 -1.68
N PRO A 161 -11.13 -15.19 -1.98
CA PRO A 161 -11.65 -15.00 -3.32
C PRO A 161 -10.59 -14.34 -4.24
N ASP A 162 -9.39 -14.92 -4.27
CA ASP A 162 -8.16 -14.51 -4.96
C ASP A 162 -8.42 -14.36 -6.46
N ALA A 163 -8.80 -13.15 -6.79
CA ALA A 163 -9.02 -12.75 -8.16
C ALA A 163 -7.68 -12.45 -8.81
N VAL A 164 -7.40 -13.08 -9.96
CA VAL A 164 -6.26 -12.73 -10.84
C VAL A 164 -6.24 -11.22 -11.02
N VAL A 165 -5.11 -10.58 -10.77
CA VAL A 165 -4.98 -9.11 -10.81
C VAL A 165 -4.40 -8.70 -12.16
N ALA A 166 -4.82 -7.57 -12.73
CA ALA A 166 -4.17 -7.02 -13.91
C ALA A 166 -3.00 -6.12 -13.52
N HIS A 167 -1.80 -6.43 -14.01
CA HIS A 167 -0.73 -5.46 -14.19
C HIS A 167 -1.06 -4.61 -15.43
N ILE A 168 -1.11 -3.29 -15.28
CA ILE A 168 -1.71 -2.40 -16.28
C ILE A 168 -0.66 -1.48 -16.88
N LYS A 169 -0.57 -1.47 -18.21
CA LYS A 169 0.28 -0.55 -18.97
C LYS A 169 -0.55 0.35 -19.86
N ASP A 170 -0.50 1.65 -19.57
CA ASP A 170 -1.07 2.69 -20.44
C ASP A 170 -0.33 2.72 -21.79
N LEU A 171 -1.08 2.82 -22.89
CA LEU A 171 -0.56 2.99 -24.25
C LEU A 171 -0.69 4.44 -24.75
N GLU A 172 -0.98 5.37 -23.84
CA GLU A 172 -1.13 6.82 -23.97
C GLU A 172 -2.25 7.28 -24.93
N ASN A 173 -3.02 6.35 -25.48
CA ASN A 173 -3.97 6.56 -26.58
C ASN A 173 -5.42 6.17 -26.24
N GLY A 174 -5.77 6.13 -24.95
CA GLY A 174 -7.08 5.65 -24.47
C GLY A 174 -7.20 4.12 -24.49
N GLN A 175 -6.07 3.42 -24.56
CA GLN A 175 -6.00 1.96 -24.46
C GLN A 175 -4.92 1.53 -23.47
N TYR A 176 -5.16 0.38 -22.85
CA TYR A 176 -4.37 -0.18 -21.77
C TYR A 176 -4.13 -1.65 -22.08
N TYR A 177 -2.86 -2.07 -22.05
CA TYR A 177 -2.50 -3.48 -22.06
C TYR A 177 -2.66 -4.05 -20.64
N LEU A 178 -3.35 -5.18 -20.52
CA LEU A 178 -3.57 -5.88 -19.26
C LEU A 178 -2.78 -7.19 -19.27
N GLU A 179 -1.79 -7.31 -18.38
CA GLU A 179 -1.16 -8.57 -18.05
C GLU A 179 -1.85 -9.15 -16.82
N LEU A 180 -2.64 -10.19 -17.02
CA LEU A 180 -3.42 -10.81 -15.96
C LEU A 180 -2.52 -11.82 -15.21
N VAL A 181 -2.27 -11.57 -13.93
CA VAL A 181 -1.37 -12.37 -13.09
C VAL A 181 -2.11 -13.06 -11.95
N GLN A 182 -1.75 -14.31 -11.69
CA GLN A 182 -2.13 -14.99 -10.44
C GLN A 182 -1.27 -14.42 -9.30
N PRO A 183 -1.84 -13.85 -8.22
CA PRO A 183 -1.08 -13.24 -7.11
C PRO A 183 0.06 -14.10 -6.56
N LEU A 184 1.17 -13.49 -6.13
CA LEU A 184 2.29 -14.18 -5.45
C LEU A 184 1.97 -14.65 -4.00
N LEU A 185 0.69 -14.73 -3.63
CA LEU A 185 0.24 -15.12 -2.30
C LEU A 185 0.55 -16.61 -1.99
N PRO A 186 0.93 -16.96 -0.75
CA PRO A 186 1.23 -18.33 -0.36
C PRO A 186 -0.02 -19.17 -0.06
N VAL A 187 -1.08 -19.01 -0.84
CA VAL A 187 -2.03 -20.12 -1.03
C VAL A 187 -1.24 -21.26 -1.65
N GLU A 188 -1.48 -22.50 -1.23
CA GLU A 188 -0.78 -23.68 -1.74
C GLU A 188 -0.86 -23.71 -3.28
N LEU A 189 0.20 -23.25 -3.95
CA LEU A 189 0.16 -22.91 -5.38
C LEU A 189 -0.25 -24.13 -6.22
N GLU A 190 0.18 -25.32 -5.81
CA GLU A 190 -0.17 -26.63 -6.38
C GLU A 190 -1.68 -26.94 -6.37
N LYS A 191 -2.45 -26.37 -5.43
CA LYS A 191 -3.93 -26.49 -5.42
C LYS A 191 -4.57 -25.51 -6.39
N LEU A 192 -4.20 -24.22 -6.32
CA LEU A 192 -4.70 -23.18 -7.22
C LEU A 192 -4.46 -23.50 -8.71
N GLU A 193 -3.33 -24.12 -9.05
CA GLU A 193 -2.99 -24.52 -10.42
C GLU A 193 -4.03 -25.41 -11.11
N ASN A 194 -4.80 -26.19 -10.35
CA ASN A 194 -5.86 -27.06 -10.86
C ASN A 194 -7.26 -26.43 -10.73
N ASP A 195 -7.37 -25.28 -10.05
CA ASP A 195 -8.62 -24.71 -9.56
C ASP A 195 -9.02 -23.39 -10.25
N ILE A 196 -8.20 -22.81 -11.14
CA ILE A 196 -8.65 -21.68 -11.99
C ILE A 196 -9.61 -22.21 -13.06
N LEU A 197 -10.89 -22.28 -12.69
CA LEU A 197 -11.96 -22.70 -13.57
C LEU A 197 -12.26 -21.63 -14.65
N PRO A 198 -12.71 -22.05 -15.86
CA PRO A 198 -13.28 -21.13 -16.83
C PRO A 198 -14.61 -20.54 -16.33
N GLY A 199 -14.97 -19.36 -16.83
CA GLY A 199 -16.03 -18.53 -16.25
C GLY A 199 -15.55 -17.78 -15.00
N GLY A 200 -16.33 -16.79 -14.56
CA GLY A 200 -15.92 -15.95 -13.43
C GLY A 200 -16.51 -14.54 -13.51
N THR A 201 -15.94 -13.61 -12.76
CA THR A 201 -16.32 -12.18 -12.78
C THR A 201 -15.07 -11.31 -12.96
N PHE A 202 -15.05 -10.48 -14.01
CA PHE A 202 -14.13 -9.34 -14.06
C PHE A 202 -14.71 -8.18 -13.27
N THR A 203 -13.88 -7.58 -12.42
CA THR A 203 -14.18 -6.37 -11.67
C THR A 203 -13.18 -5.30 -12.07
N VAL A 204 -13.68 -4.14 -12.53
CA VAL A 204 -12.89 -2.96 -12.89
C VAL A 204 -13.20 -1.86 -11.87
N PHE A 205 -12.16 -1.39 -11.17
CA PHE A 205 -12.21 -0.17 -10.36
C PHE A 205 -11.52 0.96 -11.14
N LEU A 206 -12.26 1.98 -11.57
CA LEU A 206 -11.69 3.23 -12.08
C LEU A 206 -11.27 4.09 -10.89
N GLN A 207 -9.96 4.18 -10.63
CA GLN A 207 -9.41 4.95 -9.52
C GLN A 207 -9.32 6.44 -9.86
N TYR A 208 -8.76 6.76 -11.02
CA TYR A 208 -8.62 8.12 -11.54
C TYR A 208 -8.85 8.12 -13.06
N THR A 209 -9.27 9.26 -13.59
CA THR A 209 -9.34 9.53 -15.03
C THR A 209 -8.44 10.73 -15.37
N CYS A 210 -8.09 10.91 -16.64
CA CYS A 210 -7.51 12.17 -17.15
C CYS A 210 -6.20 12.63 -16.49
N GLY A 211 -5.34 11.69 -16.09
CA GLY A 211 -4.05 11.98 -15.48
C GLY A 211 -4.15 12.52 -14.06
N LEU A 212 -5.34 12.70 -13.48
CA LEU A 212 -5.51 13.36 -12.18
C LEU A 212 -4.83 12.61 -11.04
N GLY A 213 -4.68 11.29 -11.12
CA GLY A 213 -3.90 10.51 -10.15
C GLY A 213 -2.43 10.94 -10.08
N SER A 214 -1.82 11.21 -11.24
CA SER A 214 -0.40 11.56 -11.40
C SER A 214 0.01 12.94 -10.84
N TYR A 215 -0.94 13.82 -10.48
CA TYR A 215 -0.63 15.17 -10.00
C TYR A 215 0.22 15.18 -8.73
N MET A 216 1.32 15.93 -8.79
CA MET A 216 2.25 16.17 -7.69
C MET A 216 1.72 17.25 -6.74
N PRO A 217 2.23 17.32 -5.49
CA PRO A 217 2.02 18.48 -4.64
C PRO A 217 2.62 19.75 -5.28
N PRO A 218 2.02 20.93 -5.06
CA PRO A 218 0.84 21.19 -4.22
C PRO A 218 -0.50 21.14 -4.98
N ILE A 219 -0.57 20.63 -6.22
CA ILE A 219 -1.72 20.81 -7.14
C ILE A 219 -3.08 20.40 -6.52
N LYS A 220 -3.11 19.31 -5.72
CA LYS A 220 -4.33 18.82 -5.08
C LYS A 220 -4.58 19.36 -3.66
N GLN A 221 -3.75 20.27 -3.15
CA GLN A 221 -3.84 20.75 -1.75
C GLN A 221 -5.23 21.34 -1.45
N SER A 222 -5.81 22.05 -2.42
CA SER A 222 -7.13 22.69 -2.37
C SER A 222 -8.32 21.81 -2.76
N TRP A 223 -8.12 20.52 -3.07
CA TRP A 223 -9.17 19.59 -3.50
C TRP A 223 -9.67 18.78 -2.32
N ASP A 224 -10.97 18.65 -2.10
CA ASP A 224 -11.49 18.01 -0.88
C ASP A 224 -11.23 16.48 -0.87
N HIS A 225 -11.41 15.80 -2.01
CA HIS A 225 -11.31 14.33 -2.13
C HIS A 225 -10.21 13.85 -3.11
N GLY A 226 -9.27 14.73 -3.50
CA GLY A 226 -8.13 14.37 -4.36
C GLY A 226 -8.47 13.91 -5.79
N GLY A 227 -9.74 13.98 -6.19
CA GLY A 227 -10.21 13.60 -7.53
C GLY A 227 -10.28 12.09 -7.77
N ALA A 228 -10.29 11.27 -6.71
CA ALA A 228 -10.53 9.83 -6.85
C ALA A 228 -11.98 9.59 -7.30
N ILE A 229 -12.16 8.65 -8.23
CA ILE A 229 -13.46 8.31 -8.82
C ILE A 229 -14.07 7.09 -8.10
N ASN A 230 -13.27 6.02 -7.95
CA ASN A 230 -13.64 4.76 -7.31
C ASN A 230 -14.92 4.08 -7.86
N SER A 231 -15.32 4.35 -9.11
CA SER A 231 -16.39 3.60 -9.79
C SER A 231 -16.00 2.13 -9.92
N LYS A 232 -16.92 1.23 -9.58
CA LYS A 232 -16.76 -0.23 -9.66
C LYS A 232 -17.73 -0.81 -10.69
N TRP A 233 -17.20 -1.56 -11.66
CA TRP A 233 -17.99 -2.22 -12.70
C TRP A 233 -17.67 -3.71 -12.77
N GLU A 234 -18.69 -4.56 -12.93
CA GLU A 234 -18.55 -6.03 -12.88
C GLU A 234 -19.21 -6.71 -14.09
N ALA A 235 -18.54 -7.68 -14.70
CA ALA A 235 -19.08 -8.51 -15.79
C ALA A 235 -18.75 -9.98 -15.58
N LYS A 236 -19.74 -10.84 -15.84
CA LYS A 236 -19.54 -12.30 -15.86
C LYS A 236 -18.85 -12.74 -17.14
N ILE A 237 -17.90 -13.65 -17.00
CA ILE A 237 -17.21 -14.33 -18.08
C ILE A 237 -17.98 -15.61 -18.45
N PRO A 238 -18.10 -15.95 -19.76
CA PRO A 238 -18.67 -17.22 -20.18
C PRO A 238 -17.98 -18.42 -19.53
N ASP A 239 -18.75 -19.40 -19.04
CA ASP A 239 -18.27 -20.60 -18.32
C ASP A 239 -17.30 -21.48 -19.13
N ASN A 240 -17.09 -21.19 -20.41
CA ASN A 240 -16.14 -21.86 -21.30
C ASN A 240 -14.92 -21.01 -21.68
N PHE A 241 -14.75 -19.83 -21.08
CA PHE A 241 -13.63 -18.93 -21.33
C PHE A 241 -12.76 -18.80 -20.08
N LEU A 242 -11.46 -19.00 -20.26
CA LEU A 242 -10.42 -18.72 -19.27
C LEU A 242 -9.53 -17.62 -19.86
N PRO A 243 -9.37 -16.45 -19.21
CA PRO A 243 -8.45 -15.43 -19.69
C PRO A 243 -6.99 -15.95 -19.70
N PRO A 244 -6.11 -15.39 -20.53
CA PRO A 244 -4.69 -15.72 -20.48
C PRO A 244 -4.09 -15.18 -19.18
N ILE A 245 -3.59 -16.06 -18.32
CA ILE A 245 -3.08 -15.74 -16.98
C ILE A 245 -1.61 -16.13 -16.88
N ALA A 246 -0.77 -15.20 -16.42
CA ALA A 246 0.60 -15.48 -15.99
C ALA A 246 0.57 -16.07 -14.57
N MET A 247 0.84 -17.38 -14.48
CA MET A 247 0.79 -18.14 -13.22
C MET A 247 1.93 -17.74 -12.28
N ALA A 248 1.68 -17.69 -10.98
CA ALA A 248 2.66 -17.26 -9.96
C ALA A 248 3.97 -18.06 -9.99
N ARG A 249 3.91 -19.35 -10.34
CA ARG A 249 5.08 -20.24 -10.48
C ARG A 249 5.98 -19.92 -11.67
N ASP A 250 5.44 -19.28 -12.71
CA ASP A 250 6.12 -18.96 -13.97
C ASP A 250 6.67 -17.52 -13.98
N ARG A 251 6.33 -16.72 -12.95
CA ARG A 251 6.79 -15.33 -12.75
C ARG A 251 8.06 -15.28 -11.90
N PRO A 252 8.94 -14.27 -12.11
CA PRO A 252 10.11 -14.08 -11.26
C PRO A 252 9.66 -13.75 -9.83
N LYS A 253 10.21 -14.49 -8.87
CA LYS A 253 10.02 -14.22 -7.44
C LYS A 253 10.96 -13.09 -7.01
N PRO A 254 10.50 -12.03 -6.32
CA PRO A 254 11.38 -11.11 -5.60
C PRO A 254 12.41 -11.86 -4.73
N SER A 255 13.59 -11.26 -4.58
CA SER A 255 14.72 -11.84 -3.85
C SER A 255 14.32 -12.22 -2.41
N SER A 256 14.53 -13.48 -2.07
CA SER A 256 14.43 -13.96 -0.68
C SER A 256 15.82 -13.98 -0.05
N PHE A 257 15.90 -13.55 1.20
CA PHE A 257 17.14 -13.44 1.97
C PHE A 257 17.15 -14.42 3.16
N GLY A 258 16.32 -15.48 3.13
CA GLY A 258 16.07 -16.36 4.27
C GLY A 258 17.30 -16.87 5.01
N GLU A 259 18.27 -17.48 4.31
CA GLU A 259 19.50 -17.99 4.93
C GLU A 259 20.39 -16.85 5.48
N GLU A 260 20.49 -15.74 4.76
CA GLU A 260 21.29 -14.57 5.17
C GLU A 260 20.66 -13.89 6.41
N MET A 261 19.35 -13.65 6.39
CA MET A 261 18.59 -13.09 7.50
C MET A 261 18.53 -14.03 8.70
N ALA A 262 18.49 -15.35 8.51
CA ALA A 262 18.59 -16.32 9.61
C ALA A 262 19.98 -16.30 10.28
N SER A 263 21.03 -15.90 9.56
CA SER A 263 22.39 -15.87 10.09
C SER A 263 22.67 -14.68 11.02
N TYR A 264 21.91 -13.58 10.91
CA TYR A 264 22.13 -12.39 11.72
C TYR A 264 21.74 -12.59 13.19
N ARG A 265 22.55 -12.01 14.09
CA ARG A 265 22.25 -11.96 15.53
C ARG A 265 20.98 -11.16 15.79
N ALA A 266 20.89 -9.96 15.21
CA ALA A 266 19.75 -9.08 15.35
C ALA A 266 19.51 -8.27 14.07
N ILE A 267 18.24 -8.09 13.73
CA ILE A 267 17.77 -7.29 12.61
C ILE A 267 16.93 -6.14 13.17
N TYR A 268 17.33 -4.91 12.86
CA TYR A 268 16.72 -3.69 13.36
C TYR A 268 15.93 -2.97 12.26
N GLY A 269 14.71 -2.54 12.58
CA GLY A 269 13.85 -1.79 11.66
C GLY A 269 13.95 -0.28 11.86
N MET A 270 14.07 0.46 10.76
CA MET A 270 13.93 1.91 10.74
C MET A 270 12.94 2.33 9.65
N GLY A 271 11.80 2.89 10.06
CA GLY A 271 10.79 3.35 9.12
C GLY A 271 9.52 3.82 9.82
N ASN A 272 8.41 3.75 9.09
CA ASN A 272 7.09 4.23 9.51
C ASN A 272 6.17 3.08 9.95
N SER A 273 4.86 3.33 10.07
CA SER A 273 3.86 2.31 10.46
C SER A 273 3.88 1.03 9.60
N LEU A 274 4.23 1.12 8.31
CA LEU A 274 4.35 -0.05 7.42
C LEU A 274 5.62 -0.87 7.69
N MET A 275 6.70 -0.24 8.18
CA MET A 275 7.87 -0.98 8.69
C MET A 275 7.51 -1.74 9.98
N ARG A 276 6.71 -1.12 10.86
CA ARG A 276 6.21 -1.80 12.06
C ARG A 276 5.28 -2.95 11.74
N GLN A 277 4.38 -2.83 10.75
CA GLN A 277 3.53 -3.96 10.34
C GLN A 277 4.35 -5.13 9.77
N PHE A 278 5.43 -4.82 9.04
CA PHE A 278 6.34 -5.81 8.48
C PHE A 278 7.14 -6.53 9.57
N MET A 279 7.73 -5.82 10.54
CA MET A 279 8.59 -6.47 11.55
C MET A 279 7.84 -6.95 12.81
N GLY A 280 6.72 -6.31 13.15
CA GLY A 280 5.95 -6.52 14.37
C GLY A 280 4.62 -7.23 14.14
N GLY A 281 4.05 -7.73 15.24
CA GLY A 281 2.87 -8.57 15.27
C GLY A 281 1.57 -7.89 14.86
N TYR A 282 0.49 -8.66 14.96
CA TYR A 282 -0.87 -8.31 14.51
C TYR A 282 -1.32 -6.93 15.04
N PRO A 283 -2.10 -6.15 14.26
CA PRO A 283 -2.67 -4.88 14.75
C PRO A 283 -3.66 -5.09 15.90
N GLY A 284 -3.13 -5.07 17.12
CA GLY A 284 -3.84 -5.02 18.39
C GLY A 284 -2.96 -4.34 19.44
N PRO A 285 -3.54 -3.62 20.41
CA PRO A 285 -2.77 -2.81 21.37
C PRO A 285 -1.73 -3.61 22.16
N ASP A 286 -1.93 -4.91 22.33
CA ASP A 286 -1.06 -5.80 23.11
C ASP A 286 -0.09 -6.64 22.25
N LEU A 287 -0.20 -6.61 20.91
CA LEU A 287 0.56 -7.49 20.00
C LEU A 287 1.51 -6.75 19.02
N MET A 288 1.38 -5.43 18.87
CA MET A 288 2.24 -4.61 18.00
C MET A 288 3.73 -4.69 18.36
N ASP A 289 4.07 -5.00 19.61
CA ASP A 289 5.44 -5.06 20.12
C ASP A 289 6.04 -6.48 20.09
N THR A 290 5.29 -7.49 19.65
CA THR A 290 5.83 -8.85 19.47
C THR A 290 6.53 -8.95 18.11
N PRO A 291 7.83 -9.27 18.02
CA PRO A 291 8.52 -9.41 16.73
C PRO A 291 8.05 -10.66 15.97
N ARG A 292 7.95 -10.57 14.63
CA ARG A 292 7.55 -11.72 13.77
C ARG A 292 8.62 -12.80 13.61
N ARG A 293 9.87 -12.51 14.01
CA ARG A 293 11.03 -13.40 13.95
C ARG A 293 11.87 -13.22 15.21
N GLU A 294 12.55 -14.28 15.66
CA GLU A 294 13.24 -14.27 16.96
C GLU A 294 14.49 -13.40 16.99
N ASN A 295 15.14 -13.24 15.83
CA ASN A 295 16.27 -12.33 15.65
C ASN A 295 15.84 -10.97 15.06
N PHE A 296 14.55 -10.68 14.92
CA PHE A 296 14.14 -9.28 14.83
C PHE A 296 14.31 -8.69 16.23
N GLY A 297 15.23 -7.74 16.36
CA GLY A 297 15.58 -7.13 17.64
C GLY A 297 14.42 -6.29 18.19
N ASN A 298 14.71 -5.44 19.17
CA ASN A 298 13.78 -4.38 19.52
C ASN A 298 13.42 -3.62 18.24
N ILE A 299 12.15 -3.69 17.85
CA ILE A 299 11.60 -2.75 16.88
C ILE A 299 11.68 -1.41 17.57
N VAL A 300 12.69 -0.63 17.20
CA VAL A 300 12.76 0.78 17.54
C VAL A 300 11.66 1.46 16.71
N ASN A 301 10.44 1.39 17.25
CA ASN A 301 9.56 2.54 17.22
C ASN A 301 10.43 3.74 17.61
N VAL A 302 10.35 4.79 16.81
CA VAL A 302 11.05 6.05 17.05
C VAL A 302 10.45 6.71 18.30
N GLY A 303 10.87 6.23 19.47
CA GLY A 303 10.23 6.48 20.75
C GLY A 303 8.78 5.96 20.84
N PRO A 304 8.17 6.04 22.04
CA PRO A 304 6.73 6.08 22.15
C PRO A 304 6.23 7.40 21.53
N VAL A 305 5.31 7.31 20.58
CA VAL A 305 4.49 8.46 20.12
C VAL A 305 5.28 9.64 19.48
N LEU A 306 6.37 9.38 18.76
CA LEU A 306 6.87 10.32 17.74
C LEU A 306 6.55 9.82 16.33
N SER A 307 5.34 10.17 15.91
CA SER A 307 4.78 9.91 14.59
C SER A 307 5.57 10.61 13.48
N SER A 308 6.51 9.89 12.86
CA SER A 308 6.95 10.19 11.49
C SER A 308 5.88 9.77 10.46
N ALA A 309 4.70 10.41 10.58
CA ALA A 309 3.87 10.76 9.42
C ALA A 309 4.50 11.96 8.66
N LEU A 310 5.81 12.13 8.80
CA LEU A 310 6.65 13.09 8.12
C LEU A 310 7.21 12.39 6.88
N PRO A 311 7.14 12.99 5.68
CA PRO A 311 7.90 12.51 4.55
C PRO A 311 9.40 12.62 4.85
N LEU A 312 10.17 11.70 4.29
CA LEU A 312 11.61 11.76 4.14
C LEU A 312 11.93 12.67 2.94
N SER A 313 12.44 13.85 3.25
CA SER A 313 12.77 14.96 2.35
C SER A 313 14.09 15.57 2.80
N LEU A 314 14.76 16.40 1.98
CA LEU A 314 15.99 17.06 2.43
C LEU A 314 15.75 17.99 3.63
N SER A 315 14.51 18.48 3.79
CA SER A 315 14.06 19.26 4.95
C SER A 315 13.79 18.44 6.21
N THR A 316 13.76 17.10 6.14
CA THR A 316 13.50 16.21 7.29
C THR A 316 14.59 15.16 7.53
N VAL A 317 15.48 14.89 6.57
CA VAL A 317 16.49 13.83 6.62
C VAL A 317 17.37 13.86 7.88
N ASP A 318 17.75 15.04 8.36
CA ASP A 318 18.49 15.23 9.63
C ASP A 318 17.81 14.54 10.84
N LYS A 319 16.47 14.51 10.86
CA LYS A 319 15.70 13.81 11.91
C LYS A 319 15.88 12.31 11.79
N PHE A 320 15.76 11.77 10.57
CA PHE A 320 15.98 10.35 10.29
C PHE A 320 17.44 9.97 10.61
N ILE A 321 18.44 10.77 10.23
CA ILE A 321 19.84 10.54 10.59
C ILE A 321 20.05 10.59 12.11
N GLY A 322 19.38 11.51 12.83
CA GLY A 322 19.39 11.54 14.29
C GLY A 322 18.83 10.28 14.94
N ILE A 323 17.77 9.72 14.36
CA ILE A 323 17.15 8.46 14.77
C ILE A 323 18.10 7.28 14.50
N ALA A 324 18.73 7.22 13.32
CA ALA A 324 19.71 6.19 12.99
C ALA A 324 20.93 6.22 13.93
N LYS A 325 21.43 7.42 14.27
CA LYS A 325 22.50 7.62 15.26
C LYS A 325 22.12 7.05 16.63
N TRP A 326 20.93 7.38 17.11
CA TRP A 326 20.40 6.86 18.37
C TRP A 326 20.25 5.33 18.34
N LEU A 327 19.67 4.79 17.27
CA LEU A 327 19.44 3.35 17.07
C LEU A 327 20.77 2.56 17.12
N VAL A 328 21.75 2.97 16.32
CA VAL A 328 23.07 2.32 16.27
C VAL A 328 23.79 2.40 17.61
N GLN A 329 23.79 3.57 18.26
CA GLN A 329 24.52 3.80 19.51
C GLN A 329 23.89 3.10 20.73
N GLU A 330 22.57 3.13 20.87
CA GLU A 330 21.88 2.56 22.04
C GLU A 330 21.73 1.03 21.95
N GLN A 331 21.59 0.46 20.74
CA GLN A 331 21.52 -1.00 20.58
C GLN A 331 22.89 -1.66 20.41
N GLY A 332 23.97 -0.88 20.15
CA GLY A 332 25.31 -1.42 19.90
C GLY A 332 25.35 -2.23 18.61
N ILE A 333 24.84 -1.64 17.53
CA ILE A 333 24.71 -2.30 16.21
C ILE A 333 26.08 -2.28 15.53
N GLU A 334 26.69 -3.45 15.42
CA GLU A 334 28.03 -3.66 14.85
C GLU A 334 27.98 -4.78 13.80
N GLY A 335 28.88 -4.72 12.82
CA GLY A 335 29.21 -5.81 11.90
C GLY A 335 30.72 -6.06 11.91
N ASP A 336 31.16 -7.24 11.46
CA ASP A 336 32.56 -7.68 11.41
C ASP A 336 33.24 -7.98 12.78
N ASP A 337 32.59 -7.79 13.93
CA ASP A 337 33.11 -8.21 15.25
C ASP A 337 32.86 -9.71 15.57
N GLY A 338 32.14 -10.41 14.70
CA GLY A 338 31.67 -11.79 14.90
C GLY A 338 30.24 -11.90 15.45
N LYS A 339 29.46 -10.82 15.41
CA LYS A 339 28.03 -10.80 15.74
C LYS A 339 27.23 -9.98 14.72
N ASP A 340 27.20 -10.46 13.49
CA ASP A 340 26.65 -9.70 12.36
C ASP A 340 25.18 -9.33 12.59
N ASP A 341 24.93 -8.03 12.77
CA ASP A 341 23.59 -7.45 12.77
C ASP A 341 23.22 -6.93 11.37
N ALA A 342 21.93 -6.64 11.18
CA ALA A 342 21.43 -5.96 9.99
C ALA A 342 20.46 -4.82 10.34
N VAL A 343 20.35 -3.84 9.43
CA VAL A 343 19.43 -2.71 9.52
C VAL A 343 18.55 -2.68 8.27
N ILE A 344 17.24 -2.78 8.45
CA ILE A 344 16.26 -2.61 7.37
C ILE A 344 15.70 -1.19 7.45
N ILE A 345 15.95 -0.38 6.42
CA ILE A 345 15.45 1.00 6.29
C ILE A 345 14.32 1.02 5.26
N GLY A 346 13.27 1.82 5.46
CA GLY A 346 12.25 2.00 4.41
C GLY A 346 11.34 3.20 4.59
N SER A 347 11.05 3.88 3.47
CA SER A 347 10.05 4.95 3.36
C SER A 347 9.35 4.90 1.99
N GLY A 348 8.29 5.68 1.81
CA GLY A 348 7.66 5.92 0.50
C GLY A 348 6.17 6.24 0.61
N VAL A 349 5.40 5.53 1.44
CA VAL A 349 3.94 5.76 1.53
C VAL A 349 3.59 7.13 2.14
N TRP A 350 4.33 7.61 3.15
CA TRP A 350 4.09 8.94 3.71
C TRP A 350 4.67 10.07 2.85
N ASP A 351 5.63 9.75 1.99
CA ASP A 351 6.24 10.61 0.98
C ASP A 351 5.27 10.84 -0.19
N LEU A 352 4.66 9.76 -0.67
CA LEU A 352 3.56 9.80 -1.63
C LEU A 352 2.39 10.66 -1.14
N LEU A 353 2.04 10.52 0.15
CA LEU A 353 0.95 11.25 0.80
C LEU A 353 1.33 12.62 1.35
N ALA A 354 2.55 13.09 1.12
CA ALA A 354 2.97 14.42 1.53
C ALA A 354 2.06 15.48 0.90
N ASN A 355 1.48 16.33 1.75
CA ASN A 355 0.72 17.50 1.33
C ASN A 355 1.50 18.77 1.71
N ASN A 356 2.75 18.82 1.24
CA ASN A 356 3.61 20.00 1.32
C ASN A 356 3.26 21.03 0.23
N GLU A 357 3.63 22.28 0.50
CA GLU A 357 3.46 23.40 -0.44
C GLU A 357 4.59 23.45 -1.49
N GLU A 358 5.60 22.61 -1.34
CA GLU A 358 6.78 22.53 -2.21
C GLU A 358 6.52 21.55 -3.36
N GLU A 359 6.89 21.95 -4.58
CA GLU A 359 6.84 21.08 -5.75
C GLU A 359 7.80 19.90 -5.58
N GLN A 360 7.30 18.67 -5.74
CA GLN A 360 8.11 17.45 -5.76
C GLN A 360 8.00 16.74 -7.12
N PRO A 361 8.52 17.34 -8.22
CA PRO A 361 8.60 16.66 -9.51
C PRO A 361 9.45 15.39 -9.34
N ASN A 362 8.90 14.25 -9.76
CA ASN A 362 9.55 12.94 -9.82
C ASN A 362 10.18 12.45 -8.49
N PHE A 363 9.78 13.02 -7.34
CA PHE A 363 10.31 12.68 -6.02
C PHE A 363 11.83 12.91 -5.86
N ASP A 364 12.44 13.78 -6.67
CA ASP A 364 13.88 14.11 -6.65
C ASP A 364 14.44 14.44 -5.26
N ASP A 365 13.68 15.19 -4.45
CA ASP A 365 14.06 15.59 -3.10
C ASP A 365 14.07 14.41 -2.13
N HIS A 366 13.05 13.54 -2.23
CA HIS A 366 12.97 12.30 -1.46
C HIS A 366 14.13 11.35 -1.81
N LEU A 367 14.44 11.16 -3.11
CA LEU A 367 15.53 10.28 -3.53
C LEU A 367 16.91 10.77 -3.04
N LYS A 368 17.14 12.08 -2.99
CA LYS A 368 18.35 12.66 -2.37
C LYS A 368 18.37 12.41 -0.85
N ALA A 369 17.24 12.58 -0.17
CA ALA A 369 17.11 12.32 1.27
C ALA A 369 17.29 10.84 1.63
N VAL A 370 16.81 9.91 0.78
CA VAL A 370 17.06 8.46 0.91
C VAL A 370 18.54 8.15 0.80
N ARG A 371 19.25 8.75 -0.17
CA ARG A 371 20.70 8.60 -0.31
C ARG A 371 21.45 9.10 0.91
N GLU A 372 21.21 10.35 1.33
CA GLU A 372 21.86 10.94 2.51
C GLU A 372 21.60 10.11 3.79
N LEU A 373 20.40 9.55 3.94
CA LEU A 373 20.10 8.64 5.04
C LEU A 373 20.91 7.34 4.97
N ILE A 374 20.94 6.66 3.82
CA ILE A 374 21.66 5.39 3.66
C ILE A 374 23.16 5.57 3.86
N GLU A 375 23.76 6.58 3.22
CA GLU A 375 25.18 6.92 3.38
C GLU A 375 25.51 7.26 4.85
N ALA A 376 24.61 7.94 5.55
CA ALA A 376 24.75 8.19 6.98
C ALA A 376 24.67 6.92 7.83
N VAL A 377 23.77 5.97 7.54
CA VAL A 377 23.70 4.69 8.28
C VAL A 377 24.95 3.84 8.05
N GLN A 378 25.41 3.71 6.80
CA GLN A 378 26.66 3.03 6.46
C GLN A 378 27.90 3.69 7.10
N GLY A 379 27.85 5.01 7.32
CA GLY A 379 28.89 5.74 8.06
C GLY A 379 28.81 5.59 9.59
N LEU A 380 27.75 4.97 10.13
CA LEU A 380 27.52 4.79 11.57
C LEU A 380 27.75 3.35 12.04
N THR A 381 27.51 2.35 11.18
CA THR A 381 27.67 0.93 11.49
C THR A 381 28.20 0.14 10.30
N SER A 382 28.95 -0.92 10.57
CA SER A 382 29.37 -1.95 9.62
C SER A 382 28.30 -3.03 9.36
N ALA A 383 27.16 -2.99 10.06
CA ALA A 383 26.04 -3.91 9.87
C ALA A 383 25.48 -3.86 8.43
N LYS A 384 24.91 -4.97 7.96
CA LYS A 384 24.33 -5.03 6.61
C LYS A 384 23.10 -4.13 6.53
N VAL A 385 23.08 -3.21 5.57
CA VAL A 385 21.91 -2.35 5.29
C VAL A 385 21.05 -2.96 4.19
N TYR A 386 19.74 -3.02 4.43
CA TYR A 386 18.71 -3.40 3.47
C TYR A 386 17.73 -2.26 3.25
N TRP A 387 17.18 -2.16 2.03
CA TRP A 387 16.04 -1.31 1.74
C TRP A 387 14.75 -2.13 1.72
N LYS A 388 13.74 -1.68 2.45
CA LYS A 388 12.35 -2.15 2.30
C LYS A 388 11.66 -1.22 1.32
N SER A 389 11.31 -1.71 0.12
CA SER A 389 10.58 -0.89 -0.85
C SER A 389 9.20 -0.49 -0.32
N MET A 390 8.65 0.58 -0.89
CA MET A 390 7.32 1.02 -0.54
C MET A 390 6.27 -0.03 -0.93
N THR A 391 5.22 -0.17 -0.12
CA THR A 391 4.06 -0.97 -0.53
C THR A 391 3.25 -0.20 -1.56
N ALA A 392 2.54 -0.93 -2.43
CA ALA A 392 1.50 -0.36 -3.26
C ALA A 392 0.40 0.28 -2.39
N VAL A 393 -0.38 1.17 -3.02
CA VAL A 393 -1.52 1.85 -2.39
C VAL A 393 -2.78 1.70 -3.22
N HIS A 394 -3.90 1.61 -2.51
CA HIS A 394 -5.18 1.14 -3.05
C HIS A 394 -6.31 2.13 -2.76
N VAL A 395 -6.35 3.25 -3.48
CA VAL A 395 -7.36 4.31 -3.24
C VAL A 395 -8.81 3.81 -3.39
N HIS A 396 -9.04 2.75 -4.17
CA HIS A 396 -10.34 2.09 -4.33
C HIS A 396 -10.82 1.37 -3.05
N ARG A 397 -9.95 1.21 -2.04
CA ARG A 397 -10.26 0.62 -0.72
C ARG A 397 -10.65 1.67 0.33
N VAL A 398 -10.50 2.97 0.01
CA VAL A 398 -10.96 4.07 0.88
C VAL A 398 -12.41 4.37 0.55
N VAL A 399 -13.30 3.93 1.43
CA VAL A 399 -14.75 4.14 1.32
C VAL A 399 -15.18 5.23 2.31
N GLY A 400 -15.89 6.24 1.81
CA GLY A 400 -16.45 7.33 2.62
C GLY A 400 -15.49 8.50 2.90
N ALA A 401 -16.01 9.56 3.52
CA ALA A 401 -15.31 10.83 3.69
C ALA A 401 -14.20 10.83 4.77
N ARG A 402 -14.20 9.85 5.70
CA ARG A 402 -13.27 9.85 6.84
C ARG A 402 -11.85 9.50 6.38
N GLY A 403 -11.01 10.52 6.26
CA GLY A 403 -9.60 10.37 5.90
C GLY A 403 -9.30 10.56 4.42
N ILE A 404 -10.29 10.89 3.58
CA ILE A 404 -10.10 11.13 2.14
C ILE A 404 -9.09 12.28 1.88
N GLU A 405 -9.12 13.30 2.73
CA GLU A 405 -8.15 14.40 2.84
C GLU A 405 -6.68 13.94 3.01
N ARG A 406 -6.46 12.75 3.58
CA ARG A 406 -5.12 12.17 3.82
C ARG A 406 -4.66 11.29 2.66
N VAL A 407 -5.50 11.03 1.67
CA VAL A 407 -5.23 10.17 0.51
C VAL A 407 -5.38 10.91 -0.83
N LYS A 408 -5.35 12.26 -0.84
CA LYS A 408 -5.46 13.05 -2.08
C LYS A 408 -4.47 12.63 -3.17
N TYR A 409 -3.27 12.26 -2.73
CA TYR A 409 -2.14 11.84 -3.54
C TYR A 409 -1.93 10.31 -3.56
N CYS A 410 -2.89 9.54 -3.05
CA CYS A 410 -2.88 8.07 -3.09
C CYS A 410 -3.19 7.60 -4.51
N SER A 411 -2.17 7.57 -5.37
CA SER A 411 -2.27 7.15 -6.76
C SER A 411 -1.36 5.97 -7.03
N THR A 412 -1.82 5.03 -7.85
CA THR A 412 -1.03 3.87 -8.27
C THR A 412 0.10 4.33 -9.19
N SER A 413 -0.15 5.27 -10.11
CA SER A 413 0.90 5.79 -11.01
C SER A 413 2.02 6.51 -10.25
N ARG A 414 1.66 7.35 -9.26
CA ARG A 414 2.65 8.04 -8.41
C ARG A 414 3.39 7.09 -7.47
N ALA A 415 2.69 6.09 -6.92
CA ALA A 415 3.34 5.06 -6.12
C ALA A 415 4.36 4.26 -6.94
N LYS A 416 4.01 3.89 -8.19
CA LYS A 416 4.94 3.19 -9.09
C LYS A 416 6.14 4.05 -9.47
N MET A 417 5.93 5.34 -9.75
CA MET A 417 7.01 6.29 -10.06
C MET A 417 8.00 6.43 -8.89
N LEU A 418 7.49 6.58 -7.66
CA LEU A 418 8.32 6.66 -6.45
C LEU A 418 9.08 5.35 -6.21
N HIS A 419 8.39 4.22 -6.33
CA HIS A 419 8.98 2.89 -6.24
C HIS A 419 10.14 2.72 -7.22
N ASP A 420 9.91 3.00 -8.50
CA ASP A 420 10.92 2.76 -9.54
C ASP A 420 12.15 3.64 -9.34
N GLY A 421 11.98 4.90 -8.92
CA GLY A 421 13.09 5.77 -8.52
C GLY A 421 13.86 5.26 -7.30
N GLN A 422 13.19 4.65 -6.32
CA GLN A 422 13.87 3.98 -5.20
C GLN A 422 14.66 2.75 -5.68
N MET A 423 14.11 1.94 -6.58
CA MET A 423 14.79 0.75 -7.11
C MET A 423 16.05 1.10 -7.92
N GLU A 424 15.98 2.14 -8.75
CA GLU A 424 17.16 2.66 -9.46
C GLU A 424 18.24 3.16 -8.50
N LEU A 425 17.84 3.89 -7.44
CA LEU A 425 18.75 4.38 -6.41
C LEU A 425 19.40 3.24 -5.60
N MET A 426 18.64 2.22 -5.19
CA MET A 426 19.21 1.10 -4.43
C MET A 426 20.19 0.28 -5.25
N LYS A 427 19.94 0.14 -6.55
CA LYS A 427 20.87 -0.48 -7.50
C LYS A 427 22.14 0.35 -7.69
N GLU A 428 22.06 1.68 -7.65
CA GLU A 428 23.24 2.55 -7.70
C GLU A 428 24.10 2.46 -6.42
N LEU A 429 23.44 2.31 -5.26
CA LEU A 429 24.08 2.25 -3.94
C LEU A 429 24.52 0.82 -3.51
N ASP A 430 24.29 -0.20 -4.36
CA ASP A 430 24.51 -1.63 -4.05
C ASP A 430 23.80 -2.12 -2.77
N ILE A 431 22.57 -1.63 -2.56
CA ILE A 431 21.73 -1.99 -1.40
C ILE A 431 20.76 -3.12 -1.79
N PRO A 432 20.75 -4.26 -1.07
CA PRO A 432 19.74 -5.31 -1.29
C PRO A 432 18.34 -4.80 -0.92
N VAL A 433 17.36 -5.14 -1.76
CA VAL A 433 15.98 -4.67 -1.61
C VAL A 433 15.02 -5.80 -1.30
N LEU A 434 14.23 -5.61 -0.25
CA LEU A 434 13.00 -6.34 0.03
C LEU A 434 11.90 -5.68 -0.81
N ASP A 435 11.77 -6.15 -2.06
CA ASP A 435 10.84 -5.53 -3.01
C ASP A 435 9.40 -6.02 -2.80
N MET A 436 8.58 -5.14 -2.22
CA MET A 436 7.22 -5.39 -1.81
C MET A 436 6.17 -4.84 -2.77
N TYR A 437 6.53 -4.08 -3.81
CA TYR A 437 5.52 -3.32 -4.55
C TYR A 437 4.50 -4.25 -5.23
N ASP A 438 4.96 -5.20 -6.05
CA ASP A 438 4.06 -6.07 -6.83
C ASP A 438 3.25 -7.02 -5.93
N ILE A 439 3.86 -7.64 -4.92
CA ILE A 439 3.14 -8.53 -3.98
C ILE A 439 2.06 -7.77 -3.17
N THR A 440 2.29 -6.48 -2.86
CA THR A 440 1.28 -5.65 -2.19
C THR A 440 0.27 -5.03 -3.15
N TYR A 441 0.64 -4.81 -4.42
CA TYR A 441 -0.31 -4.44 -5.47
C TYR A 441 -1.31 -5.55 -5.75
N GLU A 442 -0.85 -6.80 -5.78
CA GLU A 442 -1.65 -8.00 -6.04
C GLU A 442 -2.56 -8.42 -4.88
N ALA A 443 -2.44 -7.77 -3.71
CA ALA A 443 -3.12 -8.11 -2.47
C ALA A 443 -4.00 -6.96 -1.92
N ALA A 444 -4.69 -6.23 -2.80
CA ALA A 444 -5.53 -5.09 -2.41
C ALA A 444 -6.71 -5.48 -1.50
N ASP A 445 -7.17 -6.73 -1.58
CA ASP A 445 -8.22 -7.29 -0.74
C ASP A 445 -7.79 -7.46 0.72
N HIS A 446 -6.49 -7.71 0.94
CA HIS A 446 -5.83 -7.77 2.24
C HIS A 446 -5.55 -6.39 2.88
N THR A 447 -5.96 -5.26 2.27
CA THR A 447 -5.92 -3.97 2.98
C THR A 447 -7.01 -3.88 4.05
N GLN A 448 -6.67 -3.22 5.16
CA GLN A 448 -7.63 -2.89 6.21
C GLN A 448 -8.79 -2.06 5.64
N ASN A 449 -10.02 -2.35 6.08
CA ASN A 449 -11.21 -1.68 5.57
C ASN A 449 -11.13 -0.15 5.77
N GLY A 450 -11.26 0.61 4.69
CA GLY A 450 -11.13 2.07 4.70
C GLY A 450 -9.68 2.60 4.70
N ASP A 451 -8.66 1.74 4.66
CA ASP A 451 -7.26 2.14 4.53
C ASP A 451 -6.66 1.65 3.20
N ALA A 452 -6.09 2.57 2.42
CA ALA A 452 -5.43 2.29 1.15
C ALA A 452 -4.00 1.71 1.29
N ARG A 453 -3.48 1.51 2.51
CA ARG A 453 -2.03 1.33 2.74
C ARG A 453 -1.70 0.22 3.72
N HIS A 454 -2.42 0.16 4.84
CA HIS A 454 -2.13 -0.81 5.89
C HIS A 454 -2.82 -2.13 5.59
N TYR A 455 -2.06 -3.22 5.65
CA TYR A 455 -2.57 -4.57 5.37
C TYR A 455 -3.02 -5.25 6.66
N ASP A 456 -3.80 -6.33 6.56
CA ASP A 456 -4.15 -7.17 7.71
C ASP A 456 -2.93 -7.91 8.29
N GLY A 457 -3.06 -8.50 9.48
CA GLY A 457 -1.93 -9.14 10.14
C GLY A 457 -1.48 -10.47 9.53
N ILE A 458 -2.34 -11.13 8.74
CA ILE A 458 -2.12 -12.42 8.09
C ILE A 458 -1.23 -12.21 6.86
N PHE A 459 -1.60 -11.27 5.99
CA PHE A 459 -0.80 -10.92 4.82
C PHE A 459 0.57 -10.35 5.20
N ASN A 460 0.67 -9.61 6.32
CA ASN A 460 1.97 -9.21 6.86
C ASN A 460 2.84 -10.40 7.33
N GLU A 461 2.24 -11.53 7.73
CA GLU A 461 2.98 -12.76 8.05
C GLU A 461 3.50 -13.41 6.77
N TYR A 462 2.63 -13.54 5.76
CA TYR A 462 2.98 -14.04 4.44
C TYR A 462 4.09 -13.23 3.76
N MET A 463 4.06 -11.89 3.85
CA MET A 463 5.15 -11.05 3.35
C MET A 463 6.48 -11.37 4.06
N ILE A 464 6.47 -11.64 5.36
CA ILE A 464 7.69 -11.99 6.10
C ILE A 464 8.18 -13.39 5.73
N ASP A 465 7.28 -14.38 5.62
CA ASP A 465 7.61 -15.73 5.15
C ASP A 465 8.20 -15.72 3.73
N TYR A 466 7.83 -14.74 2.91
CA TYR A 466 8.33 -14.56 1.56
C TYR A 466 9.81 -14.13 1.52
N PHE A 467 10.16 -13.02 2.20
CA PHE A 467 11.53 -12.49 2.18
C PHE A 467 12.46 -13.21 3.16
N TYR A 468 11.91 -13.75 4.25
CA TYR A 468 12.62 -14.44 5.31
C TYR A 468 11.88 -15.74 5.70
N PRO A 469 11.87 -16.75 4.82
CA PRO A 469 11.31 -18.07 5.13
C PRO A 469 12.08 -18.72 6.28
N VAL A 470 11.35 -19.39 7.16
CA VAL A 470 11.91 -20.27 8.19
C VAL A 470 11.82 -21.71 7.67
N GLU A 471 12.84 -22.54 7.94
CA GLU A 471 12.75 -23.96 7.61
C GLU A 471 11.65 -24.63 8.44
N LYS A 472 10.76 -25.38 7.78
CA LYS A 472 9.55 -26.01 8.36
C LYS A 472 9.79 -27.02 9.51
N GLY A 473 11.03 -27.20 9.96
CA GLY A 473 11.40 -28.06 11.07
C GLY A 473 11.00 -27.54 12.46
N ASN A 474 10.69 -26.24 12.60
CA ASN A 474 10.28 -25.62 13.87
C ASN A 474 8.79 -25.18 13.91
N ASP A 475 8.02 -25.41 12.84
CA ASP A 475 6.74 -24.72 12.58
C ASP A 475 5.54 -25.14 13.45
N ASN A 476 5.64 -26.21 14.24
CA ASN A 476 4.54 -26.77 15.04
C ASN A 476 4.06 -25.89 16.22
N LEU A 477 4.45 -24.60 16.27
CA LEU A 477 4.31 -23.74 17.45
C LEU A 477 3.93 -22.27 17.20
N ARG A 478 3.70 -21.82 15.95
CA ARG A 478 3.31 -20.42 15.68
C ARG A 478 2.21 -20.21 14.65
N LEU A 479 2.32 -20.79 13.45
CA LEU A 479 1.30 -20.61 12.40
C LEU A 479 -0.07 -21.12 12.84
N SER A 480 -0.13 -22.26 13.56
CA SER A 480 -1.37 -22.76 14.15
C SER A 480 -2.01 -21.76 15.10
N ASP A 481 -1.22 -21.09 15.94
CA ASP A 481 -1.75 -20.29 17.04
C ASP A 481 -2.20 -18.90 16.54
N ALA A 482 -1.50 -18.35 15.54
CA ALA A 482 -1.92 -17.16 14.82
C ALA A 482 -3.18 -17.42 13.97
N GLN A 483 -3.22 -18.52 13.20
CA GLN A 483 -4.39 -18.89 12.39
C GLN A 483 -5.59 -19.23 13.28
N ASN A 484 -5.44 -20.06 14.32
CA ASN A 484 -6.52 -20.39 15.26
C ASN A 484 -7.06 -19.13 15.95
N ALA A 485 -6.21 -18.21 16.39
CA ALA A 485 -6.65 -16.97 17.03
C ALA A 485 -7.34 -15.97 16.07
N VAL A 486 -7.17 -16.14 14.75
CA VAL A 486 -7.91 -15.42 13.71
C VAL A 486 -9.23 -16.13 13.41
N GLU A 487 -9.22 -17.45 13.22
CA GLU A 487 -10.43 -18.25 12.97
C GLU A 487 -11.41 -18.17 14.15
N GLU A 488 -10.95 -18.23 15.40
CA GLU A 488 -11.77 -18.01 16.62
C GLU A 488 -12.36 -16.60 16.74
N ARG A 489 -11.92 -15.62 15.93
CA ARG A 489 -12.42 -14.23 15.92
C ARG A 489 -13.27 -13.87 14.71
N LEU A 490 -13.30 -14.74 13.70
CA LEU A 490 -14.14 -14.60 12.50
C LEU A 490 -15.44 -15.44 12.59
N ILE A 491 -15.56 -16.27 13.64
CA ILE A 491 -16.75 -17.02 14.06
C ILE A 491 -17.49 -16.26 15.18
#